data_AF-L7W817-F1
#
_entry.id   AF-L7W817-F1
#
_cell.length_a   1.000
_cell.length_b   1.000
_cell.length_c   1.000
_cell.angle_alpha   90.00
_cell.angle_beta   90.00
_cell.angle_gamma   90.00
#
_symmetry.space_group_name_H-M   'P 1'
#
loop_
_entity.id
_entity.type
_entity.pdbx_description
1 polymer ?
#
loop_
_entity_poly.entity_id
_entity_poly.type
_entity_poly.pdbx_seq_one_letter_code
_entity_poly.pdbx_strand_id
1 'polypeptide(L)'
;MIKEANGMHELNLALIDQLYAERSQRINDFITYRYTPALLSNYEKLLPDSVDYKEELPNILQSIIPVINKKRDSMQSVLNVEKQGLVKQLNANFSTYTNSTAALQGLIDSAVKLKESESNALTALESLTGVSPGTVTNIDARLEKLLSQSGNTIDQLLQLTNRLKN
;
A
#
# COMPACT_ATOMS: atom_id res chain seq x y z
N MET A 1 4.40 -7.08 16.22
CA MET A 1 4.35 -6.59 14.82
C MET A 1 3.01 -6.87 14.14
N ILE A 2 2.52 -8.12 14.05
CA ILE A 2 1.26 -8.43 13.33
C ILE A 2 0.03 -7.70 13.91
N LYS A 3 -0.09 -7.57 15.25
CA LYS A 3 -1.23 -6.90 15.90
C LYS A 3 -1.33 -5.40 15.57
N GLU A 4 -0.20 -4.72 15.50
CA GLU A 4 -0.15 -3.29 15.18
C GLU A 4 -0.42 -3.05 13.69
N ALA A 5 0.13 -3.92 12.83
CA ALA A 5 -0.15 -3.88 11.39
C ALA A 5 -1.65 -4.11 11.09
N ASN A 6 -2.29 -5.06 11.78
CA ASN A 6 -3.74 -5.25 11.68
C ASN A 6 -4.51 -4.00 12.11
N GLY A 7 -4.16 -3.42 13.26
CA GLY A 7 -4.82 -2.21 13.77
C GLY A 7 -4.67 -1.00 12.84
N MET A 8 -3.49 -0.82 12.24
CA MET A 8 -3.27 0.23 11.23
C MET A 8 -4.06 -0.03 9.95
N HIS A 9 -4.18 -1.28 9.51
CA HIS A 9 -4.96 -1.65 8.35
C HIS A 9 -6.46 -1.36 8.55
N GLU A 10 -7.01 -1.76 9.70
CA GLU A 10 -8.40 -1.48 10.09
C GLU A 10 -8.67 0.03 10.20
N LEU A 11 -7.75 0.78 10.80
CA LEU A 11 -7.84 2.24 10.88
C LEU A 11 -7.89 2.87 9.48
N ASN A 12 -7.03 2.43 8.56
CA ASN A 12 -7.01 2.94 7.20
C ASN A 12 -8.32 2.65 6.45
N LEU A 13 -8.92 1.47 6.65
CA LEU A 13 -10.23 1.14 6.09
C LEU A 13 -11.32 2.07 6.65
N ALA A 14 -11.34 2.30 7.96
CA ALA A 14 -12.31 3.20 8.60
C ALA A 14 -12.16 4.65 8.11
N LEU A 15 -10.93 5.13 7.92
CA LEU A 15 -10.66 6.47 7.38
C LEU A 15 -11.13 6.60 5.93
N ILE A 16 -10.94 5.56 5.10
CA ILE A 16 -11.48 5.53 3.74
C ILE A 16 -13.01 5.58 3.79
N ASP A 17 -13.65 4.79 4.65
CA ASP A 17 -15.10 4.79 4.79
C ASP A 17 -15.64 6.18 5.17
N GLN A 18 -15.03 6.82 6.16
CA GLN A 18 -15.40 8.17 6.58
C GLN A 18 -15.20 9.19 5.46
N LEU A 19 -14.03 9.21 4.83
CA LEU A 19 -13.72 10.14 3.74
C LEU A 19 -14.76 10.04 2.61
N TYR A 20 -15.15 8.81 2.25
CA TYR A 20 -16.10 8.57 1.17
C TYR A 20 -17.54 8.86 1.57
N ALA A 21 -17.91 8.69 2.84
CA ALA A 21 -19.18 9.18 3.36
C ALA A 21 -19.28 10.71 3.25
N GLU A 22 -18.23 11.43 3.64
CA GLU A 22 -18.18 12.90 3.51
C GLU A 22 -18.22 13.36 2.05
N ARG A 23 -17.50 12.68 1.15
CA ARG A 23 -17.55 12.97 -0.29
C ARG A 23 -18.95 12.71 -0.85
N SER A 24 -19.62 11.64 -0.44
CA SER A 24 -20.99 11.34 -0.84
C SER A 24 -21.95 12.44 -0.40
N GLN A 25 -21.80 12.93 0.83
CA GLN A 25 -22.60 14.05 1.33
C GLN A 25 -22.34 15.33 0.52
N ARG A 26 -21.07 15.65 0.22
CA ARG A 26 -20.74 16.81 -0.62
C ARG A 26 -21.35 16.72 -2.02
N ILE A 27 -21.47 15.53 -2.61
CA ILE A 27 -22.19 15.33 -3.87
C ILE A 27 -23.68 15.65 -3.69
N ASN A 28 -24.30 15.17 -2.61
CA ASN A 28 -25.71 15.45 -2.34
C ASN A 28 -25.96 16.95 -2.14
N ASP A 29 -25.07 17.63 -1.41
CA ASP A 29 -25.15 19.09 -1.21
C ASP A 29 -24.98 19.83 -2.53
N PHE A 30 -24.02 19.42 -3.37
CA PHE A 30 -23.84 19.99 -4.70
C PHE A 30 -25.09 19.81 -5.57
N ILE A 31 -25.66 18.61 -5.59
CA ILE A 31 -26.87 18.30 -6.36
C ILE A 31 -28.04 19.18 -5.89
N THR A 32 -28.23 19.29 -4.58
CA THR A 32 -29.35 20.00 -3.96
C THR A 32 -29.24 21.51 -4.12
N TYR A 33 -28.07 22.08 -3.79
CA TYR A 33 -27.93 23.53 -3.63
C TYR A 33 -27.31 24.25 -4.82
N ARG A 34 -26.70 23.53 -5.77
CA ARG A 34 -26.07 24.15 -6.94
C ARG A 34 -26.61 23.62 -8.26
N TYR A 35 -26.58 22.30 -8.45
CA TYR A 35 -26.98 21.70 -9.72
C TYR A 35 -28.49 21.86 -9.97
N THR A 36 -29.33 21.50 -9.00
CA THR A 36 -30.79 21.55 -9.15
C THR A 36 -31.28 22.99 -9.42
N PRO A 37 -30.89 24.02 -8.66
CA PRO A 37 -31.30 25.40 -8.96
C PRO A 37 -30.83 25.88 -10.34
N ALA A 38 -29.59 25.57 -10.72
CA ALA A 38 -29.07 25.95 -12.04
C ALA A 38 -29.81 25.23 -13.18
N LEU A 39 -30.16 23.96 -12.99
CA LEU A 39 -30.96 23.19 -13.94
C LEU A 39 -32.35 23.81 -14.10
N LEU A 40 -33.04 24.08 -12.98
CA LEU A 40 -34.36 24.70 -12.98
C LEU A 40 -34.35 26.07 -13.68
N SER A 41 -33.38 26.94 -13.37
CA SER A 41 -33.25 28.24 -14.03
C SER A 41 -33.04 28.13 -15.54
N ASN A 42 -32.35 27.08 -16.01
CA ASN A 42 -32.20 26.83 -17.44
C ASN A 42 -33.49 26.32 -18.08
N TYR A 43 -34.26 25.46 -17.40
CA TYR A 43 -35.57 25.03 -17.88
C TYR A 43 -36.59 26.17 -17.92
N GLU A 44 -36.59 27.03 -16.90
CA GLU A 44 -37.49 28.20 -16.83
C GLU A 44 -37.32 29.13 -18.04
N LYS A 45 -36.08 29.38 -18.47
CA LYS A 45 -35.78 30.19 -19.67
C LYS A 45 -36.29 29.58 -20.99
N LEU A 46 -36.61 28.30 -21.00
CA LEU A 46 -37.10 27.58 -22.17
C LEU A 46 -38.62 27.48 -22.21
N LEU A 47 -39.32 27.93 -21.15
CA LEU A 47 -40.77 27.88 -21.10
C LEU A 47 -41.38 29.03 -21.93
N PRO A 48 -42.35 28.74 -22.80
CA PRO A 48 -43.13 29.78 -23.48
C PRO A 48 -43.91 30.65 -22.49
N ASP A 49 -44.06 31.93 -22.80
CA ASP A 49 -44.87 32.88 -22.01
C ASP A 49 -46.35 32.45 -21.87
N SER A 50 -46.82 31.55 -22.76
CA SER A 50 -48.19 31.04 -22.80
C SER A 50 -48.44 29.80 -21.94
N VAL A 51 -47.45 29.30 -21.20
CA VAL A 51 -47.61 28.08 -20.38
C VAL A 51 -48.45 28.36 -19.12
N ASP A 52 -49.48 27.53 -18.87
CA ASP A 52 -50.12 27.47 -17.56
C ASP A 52 -49.30 26.58 -16.61
N TYR A 53 -48.51 27.24 -15.78
CA TYR A 53 -47.63 26.59 -14.82
C TYR A 53 -48.36 25.67 -13.84
N LYS A 54 -49.62 25.93 -13.50
CA LYS A 54 -50.35 25.06 -12.55
C LYS A 54 -50.71 23.72 -13.17
N GLU A 55 -51.05 23.71 -14.46
CA GLU A 55 -51.39 22.48 -15.18
C GLU A 55 -50.14 21.69 -15.58
N GLU A 56 -49.06 22.38 -15.96
CA GLU A 56 -47.86 21.72 -16.48
C GLU A 56 -46.80 21.37 -15.44
N LEU A 57 -46.86 21.92 -14.21
CA LEU A 57 -45.89 21.64 -13.14
C LEU A 57 -45.68 20.12 -12.89
N PRO A 58 -46.72 19.26 -12.83
CA PRO A 58 -46.53 17.82 -12.69
C PRO A 58 -45.71 17.21 -13.83
N ASN A 59 -45.95 17.60 -15.08
CA ASN A 59 -45.25 17.11 -16.26
C ASN A 59 -43.79 17.58 -16.29
N ILE A 60 -43.56 18.84 -15.91
CA ILE A 60 -42.23 19.44 -15.78
C ILE A 60 -41.42 18.70 -14.70
N LEU A 61 -42.01 18.47 -13.52
CA LEU A 61 -41.36 17.75 -12.44
C LEU A 61 -41.07 16.28 -12.81
N GLN A 62 -42.00 15.60 -13.47
CA GLN A 62 -41.79 14.24 -13.99
C GLN A 62 -40.60 14.17 -14.97
N SER A 63 -40.37 15.22 -15.74
CA SER A 63 -39.26 15.29 -16.70
C SER A 63 -37.92 15.63 -16.04
N ILE A 64 -37.92 16.52 -15.04
CA ILE A 64 -36.69 17.05 -14.43
C ILE A 64 -36.14 16.15 -13.31
N ILE A 65 -37.00 15.56 -12.48
CA ILE A 65 -36.58 14.71 -11.35
C ILE A 65 -35.68 13.54 -11.81
N PRO A 66 -36.00 12.79 -12.88
CA PRO A 66 -35.12 11.72 -13.36
C PRO A 66 -33.75 12.23 -13.80
N VAL A 67 -33.65 13.43 -14.37
CA VAL A 67 -32.38 14.03 -14.79
C VAL A 67 -31.50 14.34 -13.56
N ILE A 68 -32.09 14.92 -12.52
CA ILE A 68 -31.40 15.21 -11.26
C ILE A 68 -30.91 13.93 -10.61
N ASN A 69 -31.79 12.93 -10.47
CA ASN A 69 -31.45 11.64 -9.89
C ASN A 69 -30.36 10.93 -10.69
N LYS A 70 -30.48 10.88 -12.03
CA LYS A 70 -29.45 10.28 -12.89
C LYS A 70 -28.09 10.95 -12.73
N LYS A 71 -28.06 12.28 -12.58
CA LYS A 71 -26.79 13.01 -12.37
C LYS A 71 -26.19 12.68 -11.00
N ARG A 72 -27.01 12.69 -9.93
CA ARG A 72 -26.58 12.29 -8.58
C ARG A 72 -26.04 10.87 -8.59
N ASP A 73 -26.81 9.92 -9.10
CA ASP A 73 -26.49 8.50 -9.07
C ASP A 73 -25.23 8.21 -9.90
N SER A 74 -25.03 8.90 -11.03
CA SER A 74 -23.80 8.83 -11.81
C SER A 74 -22.57 9.28 -11.01
N MET A 75 -22.67 10.42 -10.31
CA MET A 75 -21.56 10.93 -9.49
C MET A 75 -21.26 10.01 -8.30
N GLN A 76 -22.30 9.53 -7.62
CA GLN A 76 -22.18 8.56 -6.52
C GLN A 76 -21.59 7.23 -7.00
N SER A 77 -21.94 6.77 -8.20
CA SER A 77 -21.39 5.54 -8.78
C SER A 77 -19.90 5.67 -9.06
N VAL A 78 -19.44 6.80 -9.62
CA VAL A 78 -18.00 7.05 -9.83
C VAL A 78 -17.27 7.02 -8.50
N LEU A 79 -17.82 7.71 -7.49
CA LEU A 79 -17.25 7.73 -6.15
C LEU A 79 -17.16 6.32 -5.54
N ASN A 80 -18.18 5.49 -5.72
CA ASN A 80 -18.17 4.11 -5.23
C ASN A 80 -17.11 3.24 -5.93
N VAL A 81 -16.94 3.38 -7.24
CA VAL A 81 -15.90 2.65 -8.00
C VAL A 81 -14.50 3.05 -7.53
N GLU A 82 -14.25 4.35 -7.33
CA GLU A 82 -12.98 4.85 -6.79
C GLU A 82 -12.69 4.27 -5.41
N LYS A 83 -13.69 4.26 -4.51
CA LYS A 83 -13.59 3.67 -3.17
C LYS A 83 -13.18 2.20 -3.21
N GLN A 84 -13.89 1.42 -4.03
CA GLN A 84 -13.63 -0.02 -4.17
C GLN A 84 -12.21 -0.27 -4.70
N GLY A 85 -11.74 0.55 -5.64
CA GLY A 85 -10.37 0.51 -6.15
C GLY A 85 -9.34 0.73 -5.05
N LEU A 86 -9.51 1.78 -4.24
CA LEU A 86 -8.60 2.08 -3.12
C LEU A 86 -8.60 0.98 -2.06
N VAL A 87 -9.77 0.49 -1.64
CA VAL A 87 -9.87 -0.60 -0.66
C VAL A 87 -9.18 -1.86 -1.18
N LYS A 88 -9.38 -2.21 -2.45
CA LYS A 88 -8.71 -3.36 -3.07
C LYS A 88 -7.18 -3.22 -3.04
N GLN A 89 -6.66 -2.04 -3.39
CA GLN A 89 -5.22 -1.76 -3.34
C GLN A 89 -4.67 -1.82 -1.92
N LEU A 90 -5.38 -1.22 -0.95
CA LEU A 90 -4.99 -1.25 0.46
C LEU A 90 -4.89 -2.69 0.98
N ASN A 91 -5.89 -3.52 0.69
CA ASN A 91 -5.90 -4.94 1.10
C ASN A 91 -4.75 -5.73 0.44
N ALA A 92 -4.48 -5.49 -0.85
CA ALA A 92 -3.38 -6.15 -1.55
C ALA A 92 -2.00 -5.76 -0.97
N ASN A 93 -1.81 -4.47 -0.67
CA ASN A 93 -0.59 -3.98 -0.03
C ASN A 93 -0.41 -4.58 1.36
N PHE A 94 -1.49 -4.65 2.15
CA PHE A 94 -1.45 -5.25 3.48
C PHE A 94 -1.12 -6.75 3.45
N SER A 95 -1.68 -7.50 2.50
CA SER A 95 -1.35 -8.92 2.31
C SER A 95 0.13 -9.10 1.91
N THR A 96 0.63 -8.27 0.99
CA THR A 96 2.03 -8.29 0.55
C THR A 96 2.98 -7.99 1.71
N TYR A 97 2.67 -6.96 2.51
CA TYR A 97 3.42 -6.62 3.71
C TYR A 97 3.48 -7.80 4.67
N THR A 98 2.33 -8.38 5.02
CA THR A 98 2.25 -9.50 5.98
C THR A 98 3.05 -10.71 5.51
N ASN A 99 2.93 -11.08 4.23
CA ASN A 99 3.68 -12.20 3.65
C ASN A 99 5.19 -11.95 3.66
N SER A 100 5.61 -10.73 3.33
CA SER A 100 7.02 -10.34 3.30
C SER A 100 7.62 -10.34 4.71
N THR A 101 6.87 -9.84 5.70
CA THR A 101 7.30 -9.87 7.11
C THR A 101 7.42 -11.31 7.62
N ALA A 102 6.48 -12.20 7.28
CA ALA A 102 6.57 -13.61 7.65
C ALA A 102 7.79 -14.29 7.01
N ALA A 103 8.07 -14.02 5.73
CA ALA A 103 9.25 -14.54 5.04
C ALA A 103 10.56 -14.04 5.68
N LEU A 104 10.65 -12.75 6.00
CA LEU A 104 11.80 -12.17 6.70
C LEU A 104 12.00 -12.80 8.07
N GLN A 105 10.92 -13.05 8.82
CA GLN A 105 11.01 -13.73 10.11
C GLN A 105 11.55 -15.16 9.95
N GLY A 106 11.09 -15.90 8.93
CA GLY A 106 11.62 -17.23 8.61
C GLY A 106 13.11 -17.21 8.24
N LEU A 107 13.57 -16.18 7.51
CA LEU A 107 14.99 -15.98 7.21
C LEU A 107 15.81 -15.68 8.47
N ILE A 108 15.29 -14.85 9.37
CA ILE A 108 15.93 -14.55 10.66
C ILE A 108 16.03 -15.83 11.50
N ASP A 109 14.95 -16.59 11.64
CA ASP A 109 14.93 -17.84 12.40
C ASP A 109 15.91 -18.87 11.81
N SER A 110 16.02 -18.93 10.48
CA SER A 110 16.98 -19.80 9.78
C SER A 110 18.43 -19.35 10.01
N ALA A 111 18.70 -18.04 9.97
CA ALA A 111 20.02 -17.49 10.24
C ALA A 111 20.45 -17.72 11.70
N VAL A 112 19.51 -17.63 12.66
CA VAL A 112 19.76 -17.97 14.07
C VAL A 112 20.14 -19.45 14.21
N LYS A 113 19.35 -20.36 13.63
CA LYS A 113 19.65 -21.80 13.64
C LYS A 113 20.99 -22.14 13.00
N LEU A 114 21.35 -21.47 11.91
CA LEU A 114 22.64 -21.65 11.24
C LEU A 114 23.79 -21.26 12.18
N LYS A 115 23.70 -20.10 12.84
CA LYS A 115 24.69 -19.66 13.83
C LYS A 115 24.81 -20.61 15.02
N GLU A 116 23.69 -21.12 15.52
CA GLU A 116 23.69 -22.12 16.59
C GLU A 116 24.40 -23.41 16.13
N SER A 117 24.11 -23.88 14.92
CA SER A 117 24.76 -25.06 14.34
C SER A 117 26.26 -24.87 14.13
N GLU A 118 26.67 -23.70 13.66
CA GLU A 118 28.09 -23.31 13.50
C GLU A 118 28.81 -23.30 14.85
N SER A 119 28.23 -22.64 15.86
CA SER A 119 28.76 -22.63 17.22
C SER A 119 28.90 -24.05 17.81
N ASN A 120 27.92 -24.92 17.59
CA ASN A 120 27.95 -26.30 18.04
C ASN A 120 29.07 -27.10 17.34
N ALA A 121 29.24 -26.91 16.03
CA ALA A 121 30.31 -27.56 15.27
C ALA A 121 31.70 -27.11 15.71
N LEU A 122 31.90 -25.81 15.94
CA LEU A 122 33.15 -25.26 16.47
C LEU A 122 33.47 -25.83 17.86
N THR A 123 32.48 -25.90 18.74
CA THR A 123 32.64 -26.48 20.09
C THR A 123 32.97 -27.98 20.03
N ALA A 124 32.35 -28.72 19.11
CA ALA A 124 32.64 -30.13 18.90
C ALA A 124 34.06 -30.35 18.34
N LEU A 125 34.51 -29.50 17.42
CA LEU A 125 35.88 -29.50 16.91
C LEU A 125 36.90 -29.22 18.02
N GLU A 126 36.64 -28.23 18.87
CA GLU A 126 37.48 -27.91 20.03
C GLU A 126 37.59 -29.12 20.98
N SER A 127 36.46 -29.78 21.24
CA SER A 127 36.42 -31.00 22.05
C SER A 127 37.20 -32.16 21.43
N LEU A 128 37.08 -32.38 20.11
CA LEU A 128 37.76 -33.47 19.39
C LEU A 128 39.27 -33.26 19.28
N THR A 129 39.70 -32.02 19.08
CA THR A 129 41.11 -31.65 18.93
C THR A 129 41.82 -31.41 20.26
N GLY A 130 41.07 -31.32 21.37
CA GLY A 130 41.61 -31.08 22.70
C GLY A 130 42.19 -29.66 22.90
N VAL A 131 41.85 -28.72 22.01
CA VAL A 131 42.29 -27.32 22.11
C VAL A 131 41.39 -26.53 23.06
N SER A 132 41.92 -25.45 23.61
CA SER A 132 41.17 -24.57 24.52
C SER A 132 39.89 -24.01 23.89
N PRO A 133 38.79 -23.86 24.64
CA PRO A 133 37.56 -23.25 24.13
C PRO A 133 37.80 -21.86 23.49
N GLY A 134 37.19 -21.61 22.35
CA GLY A 134 37.34 -20.37 21.57
C GLY A 134 38.59 -20.31 20.67
N THR A 135 39.40 -21.37 20.61
CA THR A 135 40.58 -21.43 19.73
C THR A 135 40.20 -21.60 18.26
N VAL A 136 39.28 -22.52 17.95
CA VAL A 136 38.87 -22.78 16.56
C VAL A 136 38.05 -21.60 16.04
N THR A 137 37.20 -21.01 16.87
CA THR A 137 36.44 -19.79 16.56
C THR A 137 37.36 -18.61 16.20
N ASN A 138 38.47 -18.43 16.93
CA ASN A 138 39.46 -17.39 16.61
C ASN A 138 40.21 -17.64 15.31
N ILE A 139 40.50 -18.91 14.99
CA ILE A 139 41.17 -19.29 13.74
C ILE A 139 40.25 -19.02 12.56
N ASP A 140 38.97 -19.40 12.67
CA ASP A 140 37.96 -19.22 11.64
C ASP A 140 37.73 -17.73 11.33
N ALA A 141 37.54 -16.90 12.36
CA ALA A 141 37.40 -15.45 12.20
C ALA A 141 38.65 -14.78 11.58
N ARG A 142 39.86 -15.29 11.86
CA ARG A 142 41.11 -14.79 11.25
C ARG A 142 41.22 -15.20 9.79
N LEU A 143 40.81 -16.42 9.44
CA LEU A 143 40.77 -16.92 8.07
C LEU A 143 39.78 -16.12 7.23
N GLU A 144 38.57 -15.87 7.73
CA GLU A 144 37.54 -15.11 7.02
C GLU A 144 37.96 -13.64 6.80
N LYS A 145 38.61 -13.03 7.80
CA LYS A 145 39.22 -11.70 7.67
C LYS A 145 40.34 -11.67 6.63
N LEU A 146 41.21 -12.68 6.60
CA LEU A 146 42.26 -12.81 5.59
C LEU A 146 41.67 -12.96 4.19
N LEU A 147 40.66 -13.81 4.02
CA LEU A 147 39.99 -14.05 2.74
C LEU A 147 39.30 -12.78 2.22
N SER A 148 38.53 -12.08 3.05
CA SER A 148 37.87 -10.82 2.67
C SER A 148 38.86 -9.71 2.33
N GLN A 149 39.95 -9.57 3.09
CA GLN A 149 41.02 -8.62 2.77
C GLN A 149 41.71 -8.96 1.45
N SER A 150 42.01 -10.23 1.20
CA SER A 150 42.62 -10.68 -0.05
C SER A 150 41.70 -10.42 -1.26
N GLY A 151 40.40 -10.69 -1.13
CA GLY A 151 39.42 -10.42 -2.18
C GLY A 151 39.32 -8.94 -2.53
N ASN A 152 39.27 -8.06 -1.52
CA ASN A 152 39.28 -6.61 -1.72
C ASN A 152 40.58 -6.13 -2.40
N THR A 153 41.73 -6.66 -2.00
CA THR A 153 43.02 -6.31 -2.64
C THR A 153 43.07 -6.79 -4.09
N ILE A 154 42.57 -7.99 -4.39
CA ILE A 154 42.49 -8.50 -5.77
C ILE A 154 41.56 -7.64 -6.62
N ASP A 155 40.40 -7.24 -6.08
CA ASP A 155 39.47 -6.38 -6.79
C ASP A 155 40.09 -5.00 -7.08
N GLN A 156 40.78 -4.40 -6.10
CA GLN A 156 41.54 -3.16 -6.29
C GLN A 156 42.63 -3.30 -7.37
N LEU A 157 43.35 -4.43 -7.41
CA LEU A 157 44.36 -4.71 -8.44
C LEU A 157 43.74 -4.90 -9.82
N LEU A 158 42.58 -5.56 -9.91
CA LEU A 158 41.82 -5.70 -11.16
C LEU A 158 41.33 -4.34 -11.67
N GLN A 159 40.80 -3.50 -10.78
CA GLN A 159 40.39 -2.14 -11.11
C GLN A 159 41.59 -1.30 -11.60
N LEU A 160 42.74 -1.37 -10.93
CA LEU A 160 43.96 -0.68 -11.35
C LEU A 160 44.43 -1.16 -12.73
N THR A 161 44.45 -2.48 -12.94
CA THR A 161 44.86 -3.09 -14.22
C THR A 161 43.94 -2.64 -15.36
N ASN A 162 42.62 -2.59 -15.12
CA ASN A 162 41.66 -2.11 -16.10
C ASN A 162 41.84 -0.61 -16.40
N ARG A 163 42.19 0.19 -15.39
CA ARG A 163 42.52 1.62 -15.57
C ARG A 163 43.83 1.88 -16.31
N LEU A 164 44.77 0.93 -16.30
CA LEU A 164 46.04 1.00 -17.03
C LEU A 164 45.95 0.48 -18.47
N LYS A 165 44.88 -0.24 -18.82
CA LYS A 165 44.61 -0.76 -20.17
C LYS A 165 43.75 0.18 -21.03
N ASN A 166 43.07 1.14 -20.42
CA ASN A 166 42.37 2.24 -21.07
C ASN A 166 43.24 3.50 -21.08
#